data_AF-A0A7V9FFA7-F1
#
_entry.id   AF-A0A7V9FFA7-F1
#
_cell.length_a   1.000
_cell.length_b   1.000
_cell.length_c   1.000
_cell.angle_alpha   90.00
_cell.angle_beta   90.00
_cell.angle_gamma   90.00
#
_symmetry.space_group_name_H-M   'P 1'
#
loop_
_entity.id
_entity.type
_entity.pdbx_description
1 polymer ?
#
loop_
_entity_poly.entity_id
_entity_poly.type
_entity_poly.pdbx_seq_one_letter_code
_entity_poly.pdbx_strand_id
1 'polypeptide(L)'
;GANEILQMAGRVHGRVPAGEVTILSDRDLKFEELRPTPPEFQLAGDAERVAITCAAIGVDARDLDLPVPLDRPAYRRAVALLSDRGLVENGRLTSYGREVEALPVERPWGELLVHADPELVPLVAVSSNIESLHRMTREERDLHGVVVNGSDHLTAYNLYAEAVNQHGYLGEVYGLPRHLFEDGLADWAERRGVLVKAIEDAALGTASVYRSIELPLPKQLPYASKELRKQWADLVARIMPFDLVIEERTADGQEARVSKSSVAGSWGAVAGNLRFFADRFGVPRAGIEGTTIPYDLVRQYARLGEPRVVLAGNRKQQRLAVERRRIYFGFELETEMEPLEGPIPEALRPAAGDLLAEALLSGEVVHPDAGRLRRTIALLDELWRRSGGTLADISPDAIRRLIRAQLEGMASWDEFQRARFQLDPAALVDQATRERLEALPSMVRIRGDAAPLDYEVHNGEGVARVRLREGQAKRLRTDDLPPLDRPLRFAVQRGRHAPLLADTIPALHAQLKRAPEREWSGESGDGRGGRGRGGRGRRGHGKAGSRPGHRR
;
A
#
# COMPACT_ATOMS: atom_id res chain seq x y z
N GLY A 1 -28.14 -6.16 21.00
CA GLY A 1 -29.52 -6.39 20.55
C GLY A 1 -30.40 -6.92 21.68
N ALA A 2 -31.55 -7.48 21.34
CA ALA A 2 -32.51 -8.05 22.30
C ALA A 2 -31.92 -9.26 23.05
N ASN A 3 -31.14 -10.09 22.36
CA ASN A 3 -30.47 -11.27 22.93
C ASN A 3 -29.57 -10.93 24.11
N GLU A 4 -28.75 -9.89 23.99
CA GLU A 4 -27.78 -9.48 25.00
C GLU A 4 -28.48 -8.87 26.22
N ILE A 5 -29.54 -8.10 26.01
CA ILE A 5 -30.37 -7.54 27.09
C ILE A 5 -31.03 -8.68 27.87
N LEU A 6 -31.64 -9.65 27.17
CA LEU A 6 -32.25 -10.82 27.80
C LEU A 6 -31.20 -11.68 28.53
N GLN A 7 -30.00 -11.87 27.96
CA GLN A 7 -28.91 -12.61 28.59
C GLN A 7 -28.41 -11.91 29.85
N MET A 8 -28.24 -10.59 29.82
CA MET A 8 -27.87 -9.79 30.99
C MET A 8 -28.93 -9.89 32.08
N ALA A 9 -30.21 -9.74 31.74
CA ALA A 9 -31.31 -9.85 32.69
C ALA A 9 -31.39 -11.26 33.31
N GLY A 10 -31.16 -12.31 32.51
CA GLY A 10 -31.12 -13.70 32.96
C GLY A 10 -29.95 -14.06 33.90
N ARG A 11 -28.98 -13.16 34.09
CA ARG A 11 -27.95 -13.33 35.15
C ARG A 11 -28.51 -13.06 36.54
N VAL A 12 -29.59 -12.29 36.64
CA VAL A 12 -30.25 -11.92 37.89
C VAL A 12 -31.57 -12.67 38.01
N HIS A 13 -32.41 -12.58 36.98
CA HIS A 13 -33.71 -13.23 36.93
C HIS A 13 -33.54 -14.76 36.88
N GLY A 14 -34.04 -15.45 37.91
CA GLY A 14 -33.93 -16.92 38.05
C GLY A 14 -32.65 -17.42 38.72
N ARG A 15 -31.71 -16.53 39.07
CA ARG A 15 -30.48 -16.89 39.84
C ARG A 15 -30.42 -16.23 41.21
N VAL A 16 -31.06 -15.08 41.37
CA VAL A 16 -31.15 -14.35 42.65
C VAL A 16 -32.63 -14.20 43.03
N PRO A 17 -33.05 -14.66 44.21
CA PRO A 17 -34.42 -14.46 44.69
C PRO A 17 -34.76 -12.96 44.76
N ALA A 18 -35.89 -12.58 44.17
CA ALA A 18 -36.36 -11.19 44.08
C ALA A 18 -35.34 -10.20 43.46
N GLY A 19 -34.44 -10.68 42.61
CA GLY A 19 -33.46 -9.83 41.93
C GLY A 19 -34.13 -8.85 40.95
N GLU A 20 -33.76 -7.58 41.05
CA GLU A 20 -34.21 -6.51 40.16
C GLU A 20 -33.14 -6.18 39.11
N VAL A 21 -33.58 -5.82 37.89
CA VAL A 21 -32.69 -5.42 36.80
C VAL A 21 -33.12 -4.04 36.31
N THR A 22 -32.22 -3.07 36.42
CA THR A 22 -32.42 -1.72 35.87
C THR A 22 -31.54 -1.55 34.63
N ILE A 23 -32.14 -1.17 33.51
CA ILE A 23 -31.43 -0.93 32.25
C ILE A 23 -31.39 0.57 31.99
N LEU A 24 -30.18 1.13 31.91
CA LEU A 24 -29.98 2.53 31.52
C LEU A 24 -29.76 2.57 30.00
N SER A 25 -30.71 3.15 29.29
CA SER A 25 -30.68 3.27 27.84
C SER A 25 -31.45 4.52 27.42
N ASP A 26 -30.95 5.20 26.39
CA ASP A 26 -31.63 6.30 25.68
C ASP A 26 -32.67 5.78 24.68
N ARG A 27 -32.56 4.51 24.28
CA ARG A 27 -33.54 3.80 23.45
C ARG A 27 -34.85 3.55 24.22
N ASP A 28 -35.97 3.75 23.54
CA ASP A 28 -37.30 3.32 24.01
C ASP A 28 -37.38 1.79 23.95
N LEU A 29 -37.11 1.15 25.10
CA LEU A 29 -37.04 -0.30 25.24
C LEU A 29 -38.23 -0.81 26.05
N LYS A 30 -39.13 -1.52 25.38
CA LYS A 30 -40.19 -2.26 26.05
C LYS A 30 -39.72 -3.68 26.33
N PHE A 31 -39.33 -3.94 27.57
CA PHE A 31 -38.71 -5.21 27.96
C PHE A 31 -39.61 -6.43 27.65
N GLU A 32 -40.92 -6.30 27.82
CA GLU A 32 -41.91 -7.35 27.54
C GLU A 32 -42.01 -7.74 26.06
N GLU A 33 -41.64 -6.81 25.16
CA GLU A 33 -41.65 -7.00 23.72
C GLU A 33 -40.32 -7.59 23.20
N LEU A 34 -39.29 -7.71 24.03
CA LEU A 34 -38.02 -8.31 23.64
C LEU A 34 -38.20 -9.81 23.37
N ARG A 35 -37.86 -10.22 22.15
CA ARG A 35 -37.83 -11.63 21.72
C ARG A 35 -36.40 -12.02 21.36
N PRO A 36 -35.98 -13.26 21.68
CA PRO A 36 -34.72 -13.77 21.16
C PRO A 36 -34.74 -13.73 19.63
N THR A 37 -33.71 -13.16 19.03
CA THR A 37 -33.47 -13.18 17.59
C THR A 37 -32.46 -14.28 17.26
N PRO A 38 -32.45 -14.82 16.03
CA PRO A 38 -31.35 -15.68 15.59
C PRO A 38 -30.00 -15.02 15.88
N PRO A 39 -29.00 -15.76 16.38
CA PRO A 39 -27.68 -15.19 16.61
C PRO A 39 -27.06 -14.81 15.26
N GLU A 40 -26.42 -13.64 15.23
CA GLU A 40 -25.55 -13.30 14.10
C GLU A 40 -24.30 -14.17 14.23
N PHE A 41 -24.13 -15.10 13.28
CA PHE A 41 -22.87 -15.83 13.17
C PHE A 41 -21.78 -14.85 12.71
N GLN A 42 -20.57 -15.06 13.19
CA GLN A 42 -19.36 -14.41 12.68
C GLN A 42 -18.30 -15.50 12.55
N LEU A 43 -17.43 -15.37 11.55
CA LEU A 43 -16.24 -16.23 11.52
C LEU A 43 -15.42 -15.93 12.77
N ALA A 44 -14.96 -16.98 13.44
CA ALA A 44 -14.16 -16.83 14.64
C ALA A 44 -12.76 -16.32 14.26
N GLY A 45 -12.44 -15.11 14.70
CA GLY A 45 -11.14 -14.48 14.46
C GLY A 45 -11.07 -13.67 13.17
N ASP A 46 -9.90 -13.10 12.93
CA ASP A 46 -9.61 -12.34 11.72
C ASP A 46 -9.37 -13.26 10.50
N ALA A 47 -9.14 -12.65 9.34
CA ALA A 47 -8.89 -13.39 8.10
C ALA A 47 -7.67 -14.33 8.19
N GLU A 48 -6.72 -14.01 9.05
CA GLU A 48 -5.51 -14.77 9.29
C GLU A 48 -5.79 -16.04 10.10
N ARG A 49 -6.55 -15.93 11.19
CA ARG A 49 -6.99 -17.09 11.97
C ARG A 49 -7.83 -18.05 11.13
N VAL A 50 -8.67 -17.53 10.25
CA VAL A 50 -9.43 -18.35 9.30
C VAL A 50 -8.48 -19.05 8.32
N ALA A 51 -7.52 -18.34 7.73
CA ALA A 51 -6.57 -18.89 6.76
C ALA A 51 -5.70 -20.00 7.34
N ILE A 52 -5.14 -19.80 8.54
CA ILE A 52 -4.29 -20.82 9.18
C ILE A 52 -5.11 -22.05 9.59
N THR A 53 -6.34 -21.86 10.07
CA THR A 53 -7.25 -22.98 10.42
C THR A 53 -7.59 -23.79 9.17
N CYS A 54 -7.89 -23.13 8.06
CA CYS A 54 -8.15 -23.79 6.78
C CYS A 54 -6.92 -24.56 6.28
N ALA A 55 -5.72 -24.01 6.42
CA ALA A 55 -4.47 -24.68 6.09
C ALA A 55 -4.19 -25.90 6.99
N ALA A 56 -4.58 -25.86 8.27
CA ALA A 56 -4.42 -26.97 9.21
C ALA A 56 -5.25 -28.20 8.80
N ILE A 57 -6.46 -27.97 8.27
CA ILE A 57 -7.36 -29.02 7.78
C ILE A 57 -7.17 -29.33 6.29
N GLY A 58 -6.42 -28.50 5.56
CA GLY A 58 -6.11 -28.67 4.14
C GLY A 58 -7.27 -28.34 3.20
N VAL A 59 -8.06 -27.31 3.53
CA VAL A 59 -9.16 -26.79 2.70
C VAL A 59 -8.93 -25.31 2.36
N ASP A 60 -9.61 -24.81 1.33
CA ASP A 60 -9.66 -23.37 1.03
C ASP A 60 -11.02 -22.80 1.45
N ALA A 61 -11.02 -21.77 2.29
CA ALA A 61 -12.25 -21.11 2.76
C ALA A 61 -13.14 -20.60 1.62
N ARG A 62 -12.57 -20.32 0.43
CA ARG A 62 -13.32 -19.86 -0.75
C ARG A 62 -14.20 -20.94 -1.37
N ASP A 63 -13.89 -22.20 -1.10
CA ASP A 63 -14.61 -23.37 -1.60
C ASP A 63 -15.61 -23.92 -0.57
N LEU A 64 -15.65 -23.33 0.63
CA LEU A 64 -16.56 -23.71 1.71
C LEU A 64 -17.89 -22.96 1.61
N ASP A 65 -18.98 -23.67 1.92
CA ASP A 65 -20.30 -23.07 2.15
C ASP A 65 -20.37 -22.51 3.58
N LEU A 66 -19.92 -21.26 3.74
CA LEU A 66 -19.87 -20.60 5.04
C LEU A 66 -21.21 -19.92 5.36
N PRO A 67 -21.68 -19.98 6.63
CA PRO A 67 -22.93 -19.33 7.05
C PRO A 67 -22.86 -17.80 6.98
N VAL A 68 -21.67 -17.24 6.78
CA VAL A 68 -21.38 -15.81 6.72
C VAL A 68 -20.45 -15.52 5.53
N PRO A 69 -20.56 -14.33 4.91
CA PRO A 69 -19.73 -13.99 3.78
C PRO A 69 -18.26 -13.87 4.18
N LEU A 70 -17.40 -14.53 3.42
CA LEU A 70 -15.96 -14.39 3.55
C LEU A 70 -15.48 -13.09 2.86
N ASP A 71 -14.72 -12.27 3.58
CA ASP A 71 -13.92 -11.20 2.96
C ASP A 71 -12.78 -11.83 2.14
N ARG A 72 -13.07 -12.12 0.87
CA ARG A 72 -12.13 -12.78 -0.06
C ARG A 72 -10.84 -11.98 -0.26
N PRO A 73 -10.85 -10.64 -0.40
CA PRO A 73 -9.63 -9.84 -0.39
C PRO A 73 -8.78 -10.02 0.87
N ALA A 74 -9.36 -9.90 2.07
CA ALA A 74 -8.63 -10.04 3.33
C ALA A 74 -8.05 -11.46 3.49
N TYR A 75 -8.86 -12.48 3.19
CA TYR A 75 -8.42 -13.87 3.22
C TYR A 75 -7.24 -14.15 2.27
N ARG A 76 -7.28 -13.64 1.03
CA ARG A 76 -6.16 -13.81 0.08
C ARG A 76 -4.87 -13.15 0.59
N ARG A 77 -4.96 -11.96 1.20
CA ARG A 77 -3.80 -11.29 1.81
C ARG A 77 -3.24 -12.12 2.97
N ALA A 78 -4.11 -12.66 3.81
CA ALA A 78 -3.71 -13.52 4.92
C ALA A 78 -3.00 -14.80 4.43
N VAL A 79 -3.54 -15.50 3.43
CA VAL A 79 -2.89 -16.68 2.83
C VAL A 79 -1.53 -16.33 2.23
N ALA A 80 -1.44 -15.20 1.52
CA ALA A 80 -0.17 -14.73 0.95
C ALA A 80 0.86 -14.41 2.04
N LEU A 81 0.46 -13.71 3.12
CA LEU A 81 1.30 -13.43 4.27
C LEU A 81 1.80 -14.72 4.93
N LEU A 82 0.90 -15.66 5.21
CA LEU A 82 1.23 -16.96 5.79
C LEU A 82 2.19 -17.78 4.93
N SER A 83 2.04 -17.69 3.60
CA SER A 83 2.91 -18.38 2.65
C SER A 83 4.30 -17.74 2.57
N ASP A 84 4.37 -16.40 2.53
CA ASP A 84 5.64 -15.65 2.54
C ASP A 84 6.44 -15.90 3.83
N ARG A 85 5.73 -16.07 4.95
CA ARG A 85 6.32 -16.46 6.24
C ARG A 85 6.70 -17.95 6.34
N GLY A 86 6.37 -18.76 5.33
CA GLY A 86 6.69 -20.19 5.29
C GLY A 86 5.84 -21.06 6.22
N LEU A 87 4.73 -20.53 6.75
CA LEU A 87 3.80 -21.28 7.62
C LEU A 87 2.86 -22.17 6.80
N VAL A 88 2.51 -21.71 5.59
CA VAL A 88 1.58 -22.40 4.69
C VAL A 88 2.24 -22.61 3.33
N GLU A 89 2.07 -23.80 2.78
CA GLU A 89 2.49 -24.14 1.43
C GLU A 89 1.44 -25.04 0.77
N ASN A 90 1.08 -24.76 -0.49
CA ASN A 90 0.08 -25.53 -1.25
C ASN A 90 -1.25 -25.74 -0.49
N GLY A 91 -1.71 -24.71 0.24
CA GLY A 91 -2.95 -24.75 1.01
C GLY A 91 -2.89 -25.61 2.28
N ARG A 92 -1.69 -25.98 2.75
CA ARG A 92 -1.49 -26.78 3.97
C ARG A 92 -0.42 -26.17 4.87
N LEU A 93 -0.46 -26.50 6.16
CA LEU A 93 0.63 -26.14 7.06
C LEU A 93 1.93 -26.85 6.69
N THR A 94 3.03 -26.12 6.71
CA THR A 94 4.39 -26.67 6.62
C THR A 94 4.76 -27.42 7.91
N SER A 95 5.97 -27.97 8.02
CA SER A 95 6.47 -28.47 9.32
C SER A 95 6.58 -27.33 10.32
N TYR A 96 7.17 -26.21 9.89
CA TYR A 96 7.28 -24.99 10.67
C TYR A 96 5.91 -24.46 11.12
N GLY A 97 4.94 -24.37 10.21
CA GLY A 97 3.58 -23.93 10.54
C GLY A 97 2.88 -24.83 11.56
N ARG A 98 3.14 -26.14 11.53
CA ARG A 98 2.61 -27.08 12.53
C ARG A 98 3.24 -26.90 13.91
N GLU A 99 4.55 -26.65 13.97
CA GLU A 99 5.24 -26.36 15.23
C GLU A 99 4.72 -25.08 15.87
N VAL A 100 4.54 -24.02 15.07
CA VAL A 100 4.00 -22.73 15.55
C VAL A 100 2.58 -22.87 16.08
N GLU A 101 1.67 -23.51 15.34
CA GLU A 101 0.26 -23.67 15.75
C GLU A 101 0.06 -24.66 16.91
N ALA A 102 1.05 -25.50 17.21
CA ALA A 102 0.98 -26.40 18.37
C ALA A 102 1.19 -25.66 19.70
N LEU A 103 1.75 -24.43 19.66
CA LEU A 103 2.05 -23.66 20.86
C LEU A 103 0.81 -22.93 21.40
N PRO A 104 0.63 -22.85 22.73
CA PRO A 104 -0.56 -22.28 23.35
C PRO A 104 -0.46 -20.75 23.48
N VAL A 105 -0.07 -20.07 22.40
CA VAL A 105 0.15 -18.62 22.34
C VAL A 105 -0.34 -18.06 21.01
N GLU A 106 -0.52 -16.74 20.94
CA GLU A 106 -0.77 -16.08 19.66
C GLU A 106 0.38 -16.35 18.68
N ARG A 107 0.03 -16.54 17.40
CA ARG A 107 0.97 -16.99 16.36
C ARG A 107 2.27 -16.20 16.32
N PRO A 108 2.28 -14.84 16.40
CA PRO A 108 3.55 -14.12 16.39
C PRO A 108 4.53 -14.54 17.47
N TRP A 109 4.02 -14.87 18.65
CA TRP A 109 4.83 -15.38 19.75
C TRP A 109 5.26 -16.83 19.53
N GLY A 110 4.42 -17.65 18.91
CA GLY A 110 4.76 -19.01 18.52
C GLY A 110 5.95 -19.04 17.55
N GLU A 111 5.97 -18.14 16.57
CA GLU A 111 7.10 -17.97 15.65
C GLU A 111 8.39 -17.58 16.39
N LEU A 112 8.32 -16.66 17.37
CA LEU A 112 9.48 -16.33 18.19
C LEU A 112 9.94 -17.51 19.05
N LEU A 113 9.02 -18.29 19.63
CA LEU A 113 9.35 -19.45 20.48
C LEU A 113 10.07 -20.55 19.68
N VAL A 114 9.59 -20.87 18.48
CA VAL A 114 10.22 -21.87 17.60
C VAL A 114 11.65 -21.47 17.21
N HIS A 115 11.92 -20.17 17.10
CA HIS A 115 13.23 -19.62 16.73
C HIS A 115 14.09 -19.13 17.91
N ALA A 116 13.60 -19.23 19.14
CA ALA A 116 14.29 -18.72 20.31
C ALA A 116 15.43 -19.66 20.73
N ASP A 117 16.61 -19.09 20.97
CA ASP A 117 17.67 -19.80 21.66
C ASP A 117 17.23 -20.12 23.11
N PRO A 118 17.76 -21.19 23.75
CA PRO A 118 17.33 -21.61 25.09
C PRO A 118 17.36 -20.51 26.15
N GLU A 119 18.32 -19.58 26.06
CA GLU A 119 18.45 -18.43 26.97
C GLU A 119 17.31 -17.40 26.83
N LEU A 120 16.66 -17.33 25.65
CA LEU A 120 15.56 -16.41 25.37
C LEU A 120 14.18 -17.01 25.63
N VAL A 121 14.06 -18.33 25.77
CA VAL A 121 12.79 -19.02 26.06
C VAL A 121 12.04 -18.39 27.23
N PRO A 122 12.66 -18.06 28.39
CA PRO A 122 11.95 -17.41 29.48
C PRO A 122 11.35 -16.05 29.10
N LEU A 123 12.08 -15.26 28.30
CA LEU A 123 11.65 -13.93 27.88
C LEU A 123 10.44 -14.05 26.94
N VAL A 124 10.54 -14.90 25.92
CA VAL A 124 9.46 -15.09 24.94
C VAL A 124 8.23 -15.71 25.59
N ALA A 125 8.39 -16.77 26.40
CA ALA A 125 7.28 -17.47 27.03
C ALA A 125 6.49 -16.62 28.03
N VAL A 126 7.16 -15.72 28.75
CA VAL A 126 6.48 -14.78 29.66
C VAL A 126 5.85 -13.64 28.87
N SER A 127 6.59 -13.02 27.94
CA SER A 127 6.06 -11.90 27.15
C SER A 127 4.85 -12.29 26.31
N SER A 128 4.80 -13.53 25.80
CA SER A 128 3.64 -14.04 25.04
C SER A 128 2.36 -14.15 25.84
N ASN A 129 2.46 -14.14 27.17
CA ASN A 129 1.34 -14.26 28.10
C ASN A 129 1.03 -12.96 28.84
N ILE A 130 1.67 -11.85 28.44
CA ILE A 130 1.36 -10.52 28.92
C ILE A 130 0.79 -9.71 27.76
N GLU A 131 -0.47 -9.29 27.89
CA GLU A 131 -1.17 -8.60 26.80
C GLU A 131 -0.48 -7.29 26.37
N SER A 132 -0.03 -6.50 27.34
CA SER A 132 0.78 -5.29 27.12
C SER A 132 1.27 -4.72 28.44
N LEU A 133 2.38 -3.97 28.42
CA LEU A 133 2.85 -3.20 29.58
C LEU A 133 1.78 -2.23 30.08
N HIS A 134 1.05 -1.59 29.16
CA HIS A 134 -0.02 -0.66 29.51
C HIS A 134 -1.15 -1.31 30.31
N ARG A 135 -1.61 -2.51 29.92
CA ARG A 135 -2.70 -3.21 30.64
C ARG A 135 -2.23 -3.91 31.92
N MET A 136 -0.94 -4.24 32.01
CA MET A 136 -0.34 -4.82 33.21
C MET A 136 -0.19 -3.80 34.35
N THR A 137 -0.06 -2.51 34.02
CA THR A 137 0.28 -1.45 34.97
C THR A 137 -0.86 -0.45 35.17
N ARG A 138 -0.88 0.17 36.35
CA ARG A 138 -1.75 1.31 36.68
C ARG A 138 -1.15 2.61 36.14
N GLU A 139 -1.94 3.68 36.16
CA GLU A 139 -1.48 5.01 35.74
C GLU A 139 -0.36 5.53 36.66
N GLU A 140 -0.54 5.39 37.98
CA GLU A 140 0.49 5.58 38.98
C GLU A 140 1.30 4.29 39.14
N ARG A 141 2.47 4.22 38.50
CA ARG A 141 3.35 3.04 38.50
C ARG A 141 4.80 3.41 38.79
N ASP A 142 5.48 2.56 39.55
CA ASP A 142 6.92 2.67 39.82
C ASP A 142 7.69 1.56 39.11
N LEU A 143 8.26 1.90 37.96
CA LEU A 143 9.06 1.00 37.14
C LEU A 143 10.57 1.11 37.43
N HIS A 144 10.99 1.78 38.51
CA HIS A 144 12.40 1.95 38.82
C HIS A 144 13.10 0.58 38.98
N GLY A 145 14.24 0.41 38.31
CA GLY A 145 15.06 -0.81 38.36
C GLY A 145 14.61 -1.93 37.42
N VAL A 146 13.38 -1.87 36.86
CA VAL A 146 12.85 -2.93 35.96
C VAL A 146 12.75 -2.48 34.50
N VAL A 147 12.80 -1.18 34.22
CA VAL A 147 12.71 -0.64 32.84
C VAL A 147 13.81 -1.19 31.94
N VAL A 148 13.38 -1.68 30.78
CA VAL A 148 14.22 -1.96 29.63
C VAL A 148 13.97 -0.89 28.58
N ASN A 149 14.87 0.09 28.50
CA ASN A 149 14.77 1.17 27.52
C ASN A 149 14.59 0.61 26.11
N GLY A 150 13.55 1.07 25.41
CA GLY A 150 13.25 0.62 24.05
C GLY A 150 12.43 -0.68 23.98
N SER A 151 11.96 -1.27 25.08
CA SER A 151 11.17 -2.50 25.01
C SER A 151 10.10 -2.60 26.09
N ASP A 152 8.84 -2.50 25.67
CA ASP A 152 7.67 -2.81 26.49
C ASP A 152 7.65 -4.29 26.88
N HIS A 153 7.94 -5.18 25.91
CA HIS A 153 7.96 -6.62 26.13
C HIS A 153 8.93 -7.02 27.24
N LEU A 154 10.16 -6.52 27.21
CA LEU A 154 11.18 -6.85 28.20
C LEU A 154 10.98 -6.12 29.53
N THR A 155 10.32 -4.96 29.54
CA THR A 155 9.95 -4.27 30.78
C THR A 155 8.84 -5.03 31.50
N ALA A 156 7.81 -5.48 30.76
CA ALA A 156 6.76 -6.34 31.30
C ALA A 156 7.32 -7.69 31.80
N TYR A 157 8.24 -8.28 31.04
CA TYR A 157 9.00 -9.46 31.47
C TYR A 157 9.71 -9.24 32.80
N ASN A 158 10.47 -8.14 32.95
CA ASN A 158 11.22 -7.87 34.18
C ASN A 158 10.32 -7.68 35.40
N LEU A 159 9.13 -7.09 35.22
CA LEU A 159 8.13 -7.00 36.30
C LEU A 159 7.67 -8.39 36.75
N TYR A 160 7.39 -9.28 35.79
CA TYR A 160 7.02 -10.66 36.10
C TYR A 160 8.17 -11.44 36.75
N ALA A 161 9.39 -11.31 36.22
CA ALA A 161 10.58 -11.93 36.77
C ALA A 161 10.86 -11.45 38.20
N GLU A 162 10.68 -10.15 38.48
CA GLU A 162 10.79 -9.60 39.83
C GLU A 162 9.76 -10.22 40.79
N ALA A 163 8.49 -10.29 40.38
CA ALA A 163 7.42 -10.89 41.19
C ALA A 163 7.73 -12.36 41.52
N VAL A 164 8.14 -13.15 40.53
CA VAL A 164 8.51 -14.56 40.72
C VAL A 164 9.72 -14.69 41.64
N ASN A 165 10.77 -13.91 41.42
CA ASN A 165 12.01 -14.03 42.17
C ASN A 165 11.89 -13.56 43.64
N GLN A 166 11.03 -12.59 43.94
CA GLN A 166 10.88 -12.02 45.27
C GLN A 166 9.71 -12.61 46.08
N HIS A 167 8.62 -12.96 45.40
CA HIS A 167 7.35 -13.33 46.05
C HIS A 167 6.78 -14.66 45.53
N GLY A 168 7.46 -15.29 44.58
CA GLY A 168 7.01 -16.53 43.94
C GLY A 168 7.73 -17.77 44.47
N TYR A 169 7.03 -18.90 44.35
CA TYR A 169 7.59 -20.24 44.51
C TYR A 169 7.04 -21.18 43.44
N LEU A 170 7.78 -22.25 43.17
CA LEU A 170 7.31 -23.31 42.27
C LEU A 170 6.41 -24.26 43.07
N GLY A 171 5.13 -24.30 42.71
CA GLY A 171 4.13 -25.19 43.29
C GLY A 171 3.39 -25.98 42.21
N GLU A 172 2.32 -26.67 42.63
CA GLU A 172 1.50 -27.46 41.72
C GLU A 172 0.02 -27.06 41.81
N VAL A 173 -0.64 -26.98 40.67
CA VAL A 173 -2.10 -26.78 40.57
C VAL A 173 -2.64 -27.91 39.69
N TYR A 174 -3.53 -28.73 40.23
CA TYR A 174 -4.01 -29.96 39.58
C TYR A 174 -2.89 -30.91 39.14
N GLY A 175 -1.79 -30.98 39.92
CA GLY A 175 -0.62 -31.82 39.62
C GLY A 175 0.30 -31.28 38.52
N LEU A 176 0.10 -30.02 38.09
CA LEU A 176 0.93 -29.37 37.08
C LEU A 176 1.77 -28.25 37.70
N PRO A 177 3.09 -28.17 37.39
CA PRO A 177 3.96 -27.11 37.88
C PRO A 177 3.46 -25.71 37.48
N ARG A 178 3.49 -24.77 38.43
CA ARG A 178 3.10 -23.36 38.24
C ARG A 178 3.87 -22.46 39.21
N HIS A 179 4.15 -21.22 38.79
CA HIS A 179 4.52 -20.17 39.73
C HIS A 179 3.30 -19.79 40.56
N LEU A 180 3.41 -20.00 41.87
CA LEU A 180 2.46 -19.56 42.88
C LEU A 180 3.10 -18.44 43.68
N PHE A 181 2.28 -17.62 44.34
CA PHE A 181 2.74 -16.42 45.01
C PHE A 181 2.25 -16.39 46.45
N GLU A 182 3.08 -15.83 47.32
CA GLU A 182 2.76 -15.60 48.73
C GLU A 182 2.02 -14.26 48.92
N ASP A 183 1.47 -14.03 50.12
CA ASP A 183 0.68 -12.84 50.45
C ASP A 183 1.39 -11.50 50.14
N GLY A 184 2.72 -11.49 50.15
CA GLY A 184 3.54 -10.31 49.84
C GLY A 184 3.42 -9.79 48.40
N LEU A 185 2.84 -10.56 47.47
CA LEU A 185 2.62 -10.12 46.09
C LEU A 185 1.67 -8.92 46.02
N ALA A 186 0.61 -8.89 46.83
CA ALA A 186 -0.39 -7.82 46.78
C ALA A 186 0.22 -6.46 47.16
N ASP A 187 1.02 -6.43 48.23
CA ASP A 187 1.75 -5.23 48.68
C ASP A 187 2.83 -4.80 47.68
N TRP A 188 3.52 -5.75 47.05
CA TRP A 188 4.45 -5.46 45.96
C TRP A 188 3.73 -4.85 44.76
N ALA A 189 2.60 -5.43 44.35
CA ALA A 189 1.82 -5.01 43.20
C ALA A 189 1.24 -3.60 43.40
N GLU A 190 0.74 -3.28 44.60
CA GLU A 190 0.26 -1.94 44.93
C GLU A 190 1.40 -0.91 44.87
N ARG A 191 2.56 -1.20 45.47
CA ARG A 191 3.73 -0.29 45.43
C ARG A 191 4.27 -0.09 44.02
N ARG A 192 4.31 -1.14 43.19
CA ARG A 192 4.78 -1.07 41.80
C ARG A 192 3.75 -0.46 40.85
N GLY A 193 2.48 -0.40 41.25
CA GLY A 193 1.37 -0.07 40.34
C GLY A 193 1.17 -1.14 39.27
N VAL A 194 1.21 -2.43 39.66
CA VAL A 194 1.00 -3.59 38.79
C VAL A 194 -0.29 -4.31 39.19
N LEU A 195 -0.98 -4.93 38.24
CA LEU A 195 -2.15 -5.74 38.53
C LEU A 195 -1.73 -7.16 38.93
N VAL A 196 -2.10 -7.59 40.15
CA VAL A 196 -1.89 -8.97 40.64
C VAL A 196 -2.40 -10.00 39.63
N LYS A 197 -3.61 -9.78 39.12
CA LYS A 197 -4.23 -10.65 38.11
C LYS A 197 -3.36 -10.81 36.85
N ALA A 198 -2.70 -9.75 36.39
CA ALA A 198 -1.84 -9.84 35.21
C ALA A 198 -0.63 -10.75 35.46
N ILE A 199 -0.09 -10.76 36.69
CA ILE A 199 0.99 -11.67 37.10
C ILE A 199 0.47 -13.11 37.18
N GLU A 200 -0.70 -13.34 37.78
CA GLU A 200 -1.28 -14.67 37.94
C GLU A 200 -1.67 -15.31 36.60
N ASP A 201 -2.24 -14.52 35.69
CA ASP A 201 -2.60 -14.92 34.32
C ASP A 201 -1.33 -15.24 33.52
N ALA A 202 -0.30 -14.39 33.61
CA ALA A 202 1.01 -14.65 32.99
C ALA A 202 1.66 -15.94 33.54
N ALA A 203 1.50 -16.23 34.84
CA ALA A 203 2.00 -17.47 35.44
C ALA A 203 1.29 -18.72 34.92
N LEU A 204 -0.03 -18.65 34.71
CA LEU A 204 -0.78 -19.75 34.12
C LEU A 204 -0.32 -20.01 32.67
N GLY A 205 -0.25 -18.95 31.87
CA GLY A 205 0.14 -19.02 30.47
C GLY A 205 1.58 -19.49 30.27
N THR A 206 2.52 -18.92 31.04
CA THR A 206 3.94 -19.32 31.00
C THR A 206 4.10 -20.81 31.32
N ALA A 207 3.43 -21.31 32.37
CA ALA A 207 3.44 -22.74 32.70
C ALA A 207 2.90 -23.61 31.57
N SER A 208 1.89 -23.13 30.84
CA SER A 208 1.38 -23.83 29.65
C SER A 208 2.40 -23.90 28.52
N VAL A 209 3.09 -22.80 28.24
CA VAL A 209 4.14 -22.75 27.20
C VAL A 209 5.25 -23.73 27.52
N TYR A 210 5.79 -23.71 28.75
CA TYR A 210 6.88 -24.61 29.16
C TYR A 210 6.51 -26.08 29.02
N ARG A 211 5.26 -26.46 29.34
CA ARG A 211 4.77 -27.82 29.10
C ARG A 211 4.71 -28.17 27.63
N SER A 212 4.20 -27.28 26.78
CA SER A 212 4.08 -27.52 25.34
C SER A 212 5.42 -27.67 24.64
N ILE A 213 6.48 -27.00 25.12
CA ILE A 213 7.86 -27.16 24.62
C ILE A 213 8.67 -28.20 25.41
N GLU A 214 8.02 -28.97 26.28
CA GLU A 214 8.62 -30.06 27.06
C GLU A 214 9.82 -29.65 27.94
N LEU A 215 9.81 -28.42 28.47
CA LEU A 215 10.84 -27.89 29.37
C LEU A 215 10.32 -27.73 30.81
N PRO A 216 11.19 -27.93 31.83
CA PRO A 216 10.81 -27.66 33.21
C PRO A 216 10.63 -26.15 33.44
N LEU A 217 9.56 -25.79 34.15
CA LEU A 217 9.32 -24.40 34.55
C LEU A 217 10.41 -23.94 35.54
N PRO A 218 11.18 -22.88 35.24
CA PRO A 218 12.31 -22.47 36.07
C PRO A 218 11.84 -21.81 37.36
N LYS A 219 12.40 -22.22 38.50
CA LYS A 219 12.07 -21.65 39.81
C LYS A 219 12.42 -20.16 39.93
N GLN A 220 13.45 -19.71 39.21
CA GLN A 220 13.89 -18.33 39.17
C GLN A 220 14.07 -17.91 37.71
N LEU A 221 13.76 -16.64 37.44
CA LEU A 221 13.84 -16.06 36.11
C LEU A 221 15.02 -15.09 36.02
N PRO A 222 15.82 -15.12 34.95
CA PRO A 222 16.84 -14.11 34.74
C PRO A 222 16.19 -12.73 34.55
N TYR A 223 16.84 -11.67 34.99
CA TYR A 223 16.46 -10.33 34.49
C TYR A 223 16.97 -10.14 33.07
N ALA A 224 16.29 -9.32 32.27
CA ALA A 224 16.75 -8.97 30.93
C ALA A 224 18.05 -8.15 31.00
N SER A 225 19.19 -8.85 30.97
CA SER A 225 20.53 -8.28 30.94
C SER A 225 20.79 -7.56 29.61
N LYS A 226 21.93 -6.87 29.49
CA LYS A 226 22.31 -6.20 28.25
C LYS A 226 22.48 -7.19 27.09
N GLU A 227 23.05 -8.35 27.40
CA GLU A 227 23.30 -9.45 26.45
C GLU A 227 21.98 -10.04 25.96
N LEU A 228 21.07 -10.39 26.88
CA LEU A 228 19.75 -10.93 26.53
C LEU A 228 18.91 -9.92 25.75
N ARG A 229 18.99 -8.62 26.09
CA ARG A 229 18.33 -7.55 25.30
C ARG A 229 18.82 -7.50 23.86
N LYS A 230 20.12 -7.70 23.62
CA LYS A 230 20.69 -7.70 22.27
C LYS A 230 20.23 -8.92 21.49
N GLN A 231 20.28 -10.11 22.09
CA GLN A 231 19.79 -11.35 21.49
C GLN A 231 18.28 -11.27 21.20
N TRP A 232 17.49 -10.70 22.11
CA TRP A 232 16.07 -10.45 21.91
C TRP A 232 15.81 -9.53 20.71
N ALA A 233 16.49 -8.39 20.62
CA ALA A 233 16.34 -7.47 19.50
C ALA A 233 16.74 -8.11 18.17
N ASP A 234 17.79 -8.94 18.17
CA ASP A 234 18.20 -9.73 17.00
C ASP A 234 17.12 -10.75 16.58
N LEU A 235 16.58 -11.53 17.53
CA LEU A 235 15.49 -12.48 17.28
C LEU A 235 14.25 -11.80 16.69
N VAL A 236 13.82 -10.69 17.32
CA VAL A 236 12.65 -9.91 16.85
C VAL A 236 12.92 -9.30 15.47
N ALA A 237 14.13 -8.82 15.19
CA ALA A 237 14.46 -8.27 13.87
C ALA A 237 14.55 -9.34 12.78
N ARG A 238 15.06 -10.51 13.11
CA ARG A 238 15.25 -11.62 12.18
C ARG A 238 13.92 -12.25 11.76
N ILE A 239 13.04 -12.49 12.73
CA ILE A 239 11.76 -13.20 12.51
C ILE A 239 10.61 -12.23 12.21
N MET A 240 10.63 -11.06 12.85
CA MET A 240 9.65 -9.96 12.75
C MET A 240 8.20 -10.45 12.52
N PRO A 241 7.59 -11.09 13.52
CA PRO A 241 6.23 -11.61 13.38
C PRO A 241 5.14 -10.62 13.79
N PHE A 242 5.53 -9.44 14.27
CA PHE A 242 4.63 -8.40 14.75
C PHE A 242 4.27 -7.38 13.66
N ASP A 243 3.40 -6.43 14.00
CA ASP A 243 3.29 -5.21 13.22
C ASP A 243 4.58 -4.40 13.34
N LEU A 244 4.93 -3.70 12.25
CA LEU A 244 6.12 -2.88 12.18
C LEU A 244 5.75 -1.45 11.80
N VAL A 245 6.26 -0.51 12.59
CA VAL A 245 6.15 0.92 12.32
C VAL A 245 7.56 1.49 12.23
N ILE A 246 7.85 2.18 11.13
CA ILE A 246 9.10 2.94 10.94
C ILE A 246 8.72 4.37 10.64
N GLU A 247 9.32 5.33 11.38
CA GLU A 247 9.06 6.77 11.20
C GLU A 247 7.55 7.12 11.29
N GLU A 248 6.88 6.57 12.31
CA GLU A 248 5.44 6.72 12.57
C GLU A 248 4.52 6.24 11.45
N ARG A 249 5.01 5.37 10.55
CA ARG A 249 4.22 4.80 9.46
C ARG A 249 4.33 3.29 9.39
N THR A 250 3.23 2.65 9.06
CA THR A 250 3.19 1.24 8.63
C THR A 250 3.65 1.13 7.16
N ALA A 251 3.95 -0.09 6.70
CA ALA A 251 4.41 -0.33 5.32
C ALA A 251 3.38 0.10 4.25
N ASP A 252 2.09 0.07 4.57
CA ASP A 252 0.98 0.54 3.71
C ASP A 252 0.69 2.04 3.86
N GLY A 253 1.50 2.76 4.64
CA GLY A 253 1.47 4.22 4.75
C GLY A 253 0.51 4.78 5.79
N GLN A 254 -0.09 3.94 6.65
CA GLN A 254 -0.94 4.41 7.75
C GLN A 254 -0.10 5.06 8.84
N GLU A 255 -0.57 6.17 9.40
CA GLU A 255 0.10 6.83 10.52
C GLU A 255 -0.16 6.08 11.82
N ALA A 256 0.92 5.71 12.52
CA ALA A 256 0.89 5.02 13.79
C ALA A 256 1.97 5.58 14.71
N ARG A 257 1.59 6.00 15.92
CA ARG A 257 2.53 6.60 16.88
C ARG A 257 2.87 5.63 17.99
N VAL A 258 4.04 5.80 18.58
CA VAL A 258 4.37 5.08 19.82
C VAL A 258 3.42 5.52 20.93
N SER A 259 2.80 4.55 21.62
CA SER A 259 1.86 4.81 22.70
C SER A 259 2.51 5.62 23.82
N LYS A 260 1.77 6.54 24.45
CA LYS A 260 2.29 7.40 25.54
C LYS A 260 2.79 6.60 26.75
N SER A 261 2.20 5.45 26.99
CA SER A 261 2.52 4.53 28.08
C SER A 261 3.69 3.61 27.75
N SER A 262 4.15 3.59 26.49
CA SER A 262 5.23 2.75 26.00
C SER A 262 6.60 3.28 26.45
N VAL A 263 7.53 2.37 26.67
CA VAL A 263 8.96 2.65 26.87
C VAL A 263 9.78 2.44 25.60
N ALA A 264 9.13 2.16 24.46
CA ALA A 264 9.77 2.13 23.16
C ALA A 264 10.27 3.53 22.75
N GLY A 265 11.30 3.57 21.91
CA GLY A 265 11.84 4.80 21.36
C GLY A 265 10.80 5.56 20.55
N SER A 266 10.66 6.86 20.80
CA SER A 266 9.72 7.75 20.11
C SER A 266 10.04 7.98 18.63
N TRP A 267 11.27 7.64 18.22
CA TRP A 267 11.75 7.68 16.85
C TRP A 267 12.53 6.39 16.57
N GLY A 268 12.10 5.63 15.57
CA GLY A 268 12.78 4.39 15.16
C GLY A 268 11.82 3.34 14.60
N ALA A 269 12.36 2.17 14.28
CA ALA A 269 11.59 1.00 13.94
C ALA A 269 11.05 0.35 15.21
N VAL A 270 9.74 0.23 15.37
CA VAL A 270 9.09 -0.43 16.51
C VAL A 270 8.31 -1.63 16.01
N ALA A 271 8.62 -2.81 16.55
CA ALA A 271 7.91 -4.04 16.29
C ALA A 271 7.07 -4.44 17.51
N GLY A 272 5.77 -4.62 17.31
CA GLY A 272 4.84 -4.99 18.37
C GLY A 272 3.38 -4.92 17.93
N ASN A 273 2.49 -4.66 18.88
CA ASN A 273 1.05 -4.72 18.62
C ASN A 273 0.52 -3.34 18.24
N LEU A 274 -0.13 -3.26 17.07
CA LEU A 274 -0.83 -2.06 16.62
C LEU A 274 -2.26 -2.02 17.21
N ARG A 275 -2.64 -0.88 17.79
CA ARG A 275 -3.99 -0.65 18.33
C ARG A 275 -4.62 0.56 17.68
N PHE A 276 -5.76 0.36 17.05
CA PHE A 276 -6.56 1.43 16.46
C PHE A 276 -7.54 2.02 17.48
N PHE A 277 -7.67 3.33 17.48
CA PHE A 277 -8.63 4.07 18.32
C PHE A 277 -9.10 5.33 17.61
N ALA A 278 -10.28 5.83 17.96
CA ALA A 278 -10.74 7.13 17.51
C ALA A 278 -10.25 8.22 18.47
N ASP A 279 -9.71 9.32 17.95
CA ASP A 279 -9.44 10.48 18.79
C ASP A 279 -10.74 11.20 19.20
N ARG A 280 -10.62 12.25 20.03
CA ARG A 280 -11.77 13.02 20.53
C ARG A 280 -12.63 13.65 19.43
N PHE A 281 -12.15 13.71 18.19
CA PHE A 281 -12.87 14.24 17.02
C PHE A 281 -13.37 13.12 16.10
N GLY A 282 -13.25 11.85 16.51
CA GLY A 282 -13.63 10.70 15.71
C GLY A 282 -12.64 10.34 14.61
N VAL A 283 -11.44 10.96 14.59
CA VAL A 283 -10.42 10.65 13.57
C VAL A 283 -9.74 9.34 13.97
N PRO A 284 -9.66 8.34 13.07
CA PRO A 284 -8.97 7.10 13.37
C PRO A 284 -7.46 7.36 13.53
N ARG A 285 -6.90 6.82 14.61
CA ARG A 285 -5.49 6.85 14.97
C ARG A 285 -5.01 5.45 15.29
N ALA A 286 -3.71 5.22 15.17
CA ALA A 286 -3.07 3.99 15.61
C ALA A 286 -1.96 4.28 16.63
N GLY A 287 -1.88 3.44 17.65
CA GLY A 287 -0.81 3.40 18.64
C GLY A 287 -0.05 2.08 18.53
N ILE A 288 1.28 2.11 18.67
CA ILE A 288 2.11 0.91 18.74
C ILE A 288 2.83 0.82 20.09
N GLU A 289 2.83 -0.38 20.66
CA GLU A 289 3.60 -0.79 21.84
C GLU A 289 4.43 -2.01 21.46
N GLY A 290 5.67 -2.10 21.93
CA GLY A 290 6.54 -3.22 21.57
C GLY A 290 8.02 -2.98 21.84
N THR A 291 8.85 -3.46 20.92
CA THR A 291 10.32 -3.36 21.01
C THR A 291 10.87 -2.51 19.87
N THR A 292 11.70 -1.53 20.21
CA THR A 292 12.47 -0.75 19.25
C THR A 292 13.60 -1.59 18.69
N ILE A 293 13.63 -1.72 17.36
CA ILE A 293 14.65 -2.43 16.62
C ILE A 293 15.72 -1.42 16.15
N PRO A 294 17.01 -1.66 16.47
CA PRO A 294 18.11 -0.89 15.89
C PRO A 294 18.11 -0.92 14.35
N TYR A 295 18.33 0.24 13.72
CA TYR A 295 18.38 0.34 12.25
C TYR A 295 19.46 -0.55 11.60
N ASP A 296 20.56 -0.82 12.31
CA ASP A 296 21.58 -1.75 11.82
C ASP A 296 21.03 -3.17 11.64
N LEU A 297 20.17 -3.63 12.57
CA LEU A 297 19.50 -4.92 12.46
C LEU A 297 18.43 -4.90 11.36
N VAL A 298 17.67 -3.81 11.24
CA VAL A 298 16.71 -3.61 10.14
C VAL A 298 17.42 -3.75 8.78
N ARG A 299 18.57 -3.09 8.60
CA ARG A 299 19.37 -3.18 7.36
C ARG A 299 19.97 -4.57 7.16
N GLN A 300 20.47 -5.20 8.23
CA GLN A 300 21.08 -6.52 8.19
C GLN A 300 20.09 -7.60 7.72
N TYR A 301 18.84 -7.53 8.18
CA TYR A 301 17.80 -8.52 7.86
C TYR A 301 16.92 -8.12 6.67
N ALA A 302 17.13 -6.95 6.09
CA ALA A 302 16.46 -6.55 4.87
C ALA A 302 16.91 -7.41 3.67
N ARG A 303 15.96 -7.81 2.84
CA ARG A 303 16.20 -8.60 1.63
C ARG A 303 16.25 -7.69 0.41
N LEU A 304 17.09 -8.02 -0.57
CA LEU A 304 17.02 -7.38 -1.87
C LEU A 304 15.81 -7.95 -2.61
N GLY A 305 14.94 -7.06 -3.08
CA GLY A 305 13.81 -7.41 -3.93
C GLY A 305 14.25 -7.79 -5.35
N GLU A 306 13.28 -8.24 -6.13
CA GLU A 306 13.49 -8.67 -7.51
C GLU A 306 14.16 -7.56 -8.35
N PRO A 307 15.22 -7.89 -9.12
CA PRO A 307 15.90 -6.93 -9.98
C PRO A 307 14.95 -6.41 -11.06
N ARG A 308 14.89 -5.09 -11.21
CA ARG A 308 14.14 -4.42 -12.26
C ARG A 308 15.10 -3.69 -13.19
N VAL A 309 14.96 -3.91 -14.50
CA VAL A 309 15.72 -3.12 -15.47
C VAL A 309 15.06 -1.75 -15.58
N VAL A 310 15.87 -0.69 -15.50
CA VAL A 310 15.42 0.70 -15.60
C VAL A 310 16.32 1.48 -16.56
N LEU A 311 15.78 2.57 -17.11
CA LEU A 311 16.56 3.54 -17.88
C LEU A 311 17.07 4.62 -16.90
N ALA A 312 18.37 4.61 -16.63
CA ALA A 312 19.00 5.53 -15.70
C ALA A 312 19.80 6.63 -16.42
N GLY A 313 20.07 7.72 -15.70
CA GLY A 313 20.88 8.83 -16.17
C GLY A 313 20.07 9.97 -16.80
N ASN A 314 20.73 11.10 -17.03
CA ASN A 314 20.13 12.23 -17.73
C ASN A 314 20.01 11.93 -19.24
N ARG A 315 19.20 12.71 -19.96
CA ARG A 315 18.99 12.52 -21.42
C ARG A 315 20.26 12.40 -22.27
N LYS A 316 21.40 12.97 -21.85
CA LYS A 316 22.66 12.92 -22.61
C LYS A 316 23.52 11.70 -22.28
N GLN A 317 23.27 11.03 -21.15
CA GLN A 317 24.04 9.92 -20.62
C GLN A 317 23.11 8.80 -20.14
N GLN A 318 22.07 8.52 -20.94
CA GLN A 318 21.17 7.42 -20.64
C GLN A 318 21.90 6.07 -20.77
N ARG A 319 21.56 5.15 -19.87
CA ARG A 319 22.04 3.78 -19.87
C ARG A 319 21.03 2.87 -19.19
N LEU A 320 21.11 1.58 -19.47
CA LEU A 320 20.39 0.60 -18.67
C LEU A 320 21.05 0.48 -17.30
N ALA A 321 20.22 0.28 -16.27
CA ALA A 321 20.66 -0.08 -14.94
C ALA A 321 19.74 -1.15 -14.38
N VAL A 322 20.24 -1.91 -13.41
CA VAL A 322 19.43 -2.79 -12.57
C VAL A 322 19.12 -2.02 -11.29
N GLU A 323 17.83 -1.81 -11.05
CA GLU A 323 17.30 -1.33 -9.78
C GLU A 323 17.00 -2.54 -8.89
N ARG A 324 17.51 -2.53 -7.66
CA ARG A 324 17.10 -3.45 -6.60
C ARG A 324 16.67 -2.64 -5.39
N ARG A 325 15.50 -2.97 -4.86
CA ARG A 325 14.99 -2.33 -3.64
C ARG A 325 15.37 -3.18 -2.45
N ARG A 326 15.97 -2.60 -1.43
CA ARG A 326 16.19 -3.29 -0.15
C ARG A 326 14.91 -3.17 0.67
N ILE A 327 14.27 -4.30 0.92
CA ILE A 327 12.96 -4.41 1.53
C ILE A 327 13.09 -5.11 2.88
N TYR A 328 12.49 -4.53 3.92
CA TYR A 328 12.37 -5.14 5.23
C TYR A 328 10.89 -5.20 5.62
N PHE A 329 10.31 -6.40 5.60
CA PHE A 329 8.91 -6.68 5.96
C PHE A 329 7.91 -5.63 5.41
N GLY A 330 7.98 -5.37 4.11
CA GLY A 330 7.09 -4.42 3.41
C GLY A 330 7.62 -2.98 3.30
N PHE A 331 8.62 -2.59 4.10
CA PHE A 331 9.24 -1.27 3.97
C PHE A 331 10.35 -1.28 2.93
N GLU A 332 10.27 -0.38 1.96
CA GLU A 332 11.38 -0.07 1.05
C GLU A 332 12.35 0.88 1.76
N LEU A 333 13.55 0.39 2.09
CA LEU A 333 14.55 1.15 2.86
C LEU A 333 15.44 2.00 1.97
N GLU A 334 15.94 1.38 0.90
CA GLU A 334 16.83 2.02 -0.06
C GLU A 334 16.68 1.38 -1.44
N THR A 335 17.05 2.16 -2.45
CA THR A 335 17.07 1.71 -3.84
C THR A 335 18.52 1.68 -4.30
N GLU A 336 19.03 0.49 -4.55
CA GLU A 336 20.34 0.27 -5.15
C GLU A 336 20.19 0.32 -6.68
N MET A 337 21.01 1.13 -7.34
CA MET A 337 21.07 1.19 -8.80
C MET A 337 22.46 0.82 -9.28
N GLU A 338 22.54 -0.25 -10.06
CA GLU A 338 23.77 -0.73 -10.68
C GLU A 338 23.71 -0.52 -12.19
N PRO A 339 24.56 0.35 -12.78
CA PRO A 339 24.63 0.50 -14.22
C PRO A 339 25.01 -0.80 -14.93
N LEU A 340 24.32 -1.12 -16.03
CA LEU A 340 24.69 -2.24 -16.89
C LEU A 340 25.73 -1.78 -17.92
N GLU A 341 27.01 -1.89 -17.55
CA GLU A 341 28.15 -1.47 -18.40
C GLU A 341 28.59 -2.53 -19.43
N GLY A 342 27.94 -3.71 -19.43
CA GLY A 342 28.27 -4.85 -20.30
C GLY A 342 27.03 -5.61 -20.78
N PRO A 343 27.14 -6.93 -21.03
CA PRO A 343 26.01 -7.72 -21.48
C PRO A 343 24.91 -7.79 -20.41
N ILE A 344 23.67 -7.58 -20.82
CA ILE A 344 22.46 -7.72 -20.03
C ILE A 344 22.34 -9.20 -19.62
N PRO A 345 22.21 -9.50 -18.31
CA PRO A 345 22.00 -10.85 -17.82
C PRO A 345 20.80 -11.52 -18.50
N GLU A 346 20.94 -12.80 -18.86
CA GLU A 346 19.94 -13.51 -19.68
C GLU A 346 18.52 -13.46 -19.08
N ALA A 347 18.41 -13.63 -17.76
CA ALA A 347 17.14 -13.53 -17.03
C ALA A 347 16.45 -12.15 -17.15
N LEU A 348 17.23 -11.08 -17.38
CA LEU A 348 16.73 -9.71 -17.47
C LEU A 348 16.51 -9.23 -18.91
N ARG A 349 16.97 -9.97 -19.92
CA ARG A 349 16.84 -9.59 -21.34
C ARG A 349 15.39 -9.40 -21.77
N PRO A 350 14.42 -10.26 -21.38
CA PRO A 350 13.03 -10.05 -21.76
C PRO A 350 12.50 -8.70 -21.27
N ALA A 351 12.71 -8.40 -19.98
CA ALA A 351 12.29 -7.15 -19.34
C ALA A 351 13.01 -5.92 -19.92
N ALA A 352 14.30 -6.03 -20.22
CA ALA A 352 15.06 -4.96 -20.88
C ALA A 352 14.51 -4.65 -22.28
N GLY A 353 14.20 -5.68 -23.07
CA GLY A 353 13.62 -5.53 -24.40
C GLY A 353 12.25 -4.85 -24.35
N ASP A 354 11.40 -5.22 -23.39
CA ASP A 354 10.09 -4.60 -23.21
C ASP A 354 10.20 -3.12 -22.81
N LEU A 355 11.09 -2.82 -21.86
CA LEU A 355 11.40 -1.46 -21.43
C LEU A 355 11.89 -0.60 -22.61
N LEU A 356 12.85 -1.10 -23.39
CA LEU A 356 13.43 -0.37 -24.51
C LEU A 356 12.44 -0.16 -25.65
N ALA A 357 11.61 -1.17 -25.95
CA ALA A 357 10.54 -1.04 -26.94
C ALA A 357 9.56 0.07 -26.55
N GLU A 358 9.12 0.07 -25.30
CA GLU A 358 8.21 1.09 -24.78
C GLU A 358 8.87 2.48 -24.78
N ALA A 359 10.12 2.58 -24.31
CA ALA A 359 10.86 3.84 -24.26
C ALA A 359 11.15 4.42 -25.66
N LEU A 360 11.31 3.56 -26.69
CA LEU A 360 11.42 3.98 -28.09
C LEU A 360 10.09 4.52 -28.63
N LEU A 361 8.99 3.86 -28.32
CA LEU A 361 7.64 4.26 -28.74
C LEU A 361 7.21 5.59 -28.10
N SER A 362 7.43 5.73 -26.80
CA SER A 362 7.12 6.95 -26.04
C SER A 362 8.10 8.10 -26.34
N GLY A 363 9.28 7.77 -26.88
CA GLY A 363 10.34 8.74 -27.15
C GLY A 363 11.09 9.21 -25.88
N GLU A 364 11.01 8.43 -24.80
CA GLU A 364 11.75 8.65 -23.56
C GLU A 364 13.24 8.33 -23.70
N VAL A 365 13.58 7.38 -24.57
CA VAL A 365 14.97 7.00 -24.85
C VAL A 365 15.57 7.82 -25.98
N VAL A 366 16.83 8.22 -25.81
CA VAL A 366 17.63 8.87 -26.85
C VAL A 366 18.28 7.80 -27.72
N HIS A 367 17.86 7.74 -28.98
CA HIS A 367 18.36 6.79 -29.97
C HIS A 367 18.58 7.49 -31.33
N PRO A 368 19.63 7.16 -32.11
CA PRO A 368 19.91 7.79 -33.40
C PRO A 368 18.74 7.72 -34.39
N ASP A 369 18.00 6.61 -34.40
CA ASP A 369 16.87 6.41 -35.31
C ASP A 369 15.53 6.95 -34.76
N ALA A 370 15.49 7.48 -33.52
CA ALA A 370 14.25 7.90 -32.86
C ALA A 370 13.43 8.89 -33.70
N GLY A 371 14.10 9.85 -34.35
CA GLY A 371 13.44 10.85 -35.21
C GLY A 371 12.80 10.24 -36.46
N ARG A 372 13.45 9.24 -37.07
CA ARG A 372 12.90 8.51 -38.24
C ARG A 372 11.73 7.65 -37.80
N LEU A 373 11.94 6.86 -36.74
CA LEU A 373 10.95 5.92 -36.21
C LEU A 373 9.67 6.65 -35.78
N ARG A 374 9.79 7.77 -35.07
CA ARG A 374 8.63 8.58 -34.63
C ARG A 374 7.78 9.07 -35.80
N ARG A 375 8.39 9.48 -36.92
CA ARG A 375 7.65 9.89 -38.13
C ARG A 375 6.90 8.71 -38.74
N THR A 376 7.56 7.55 -38.84
CA THR A 376 6.95 6.34 -39.38
C THR A 376 5.80 5.84 -38.49
N ILE A 377 5.99 5.81 -37.17
CA ILE A 377 4.95 5.41 -36.21
C ILE A 377 3.76 6.36 -36.32
N ALA A 378 3.97 7.67 -36.36
CA ALA A 378 2.88 8.64 -36.50
C ALA A 378 2.09 8.45 -37.80
N LEU A 379 2.77 8.10 -38.90
CA LEU A 379 2.11 7.75 -40.16
C LEU A 379 1.26 6.48 -40.05
N LEU A 380 1.81 5.41 -39.47
CA LEU A 380 1.12 4.12 -39.31
C LEU A 380 -0.08 4.25 -38.36
N ASP A 381 0.09 4.98 -37.26
CA ASP A 381 -0.97 5.30 -36.29
C ASP A 381 -2.10 6.10 -36.94
N GLU A 382 -1.79 7.07 -37.79
CA GLU A 382 -2.79 7.81 -38.57
C GLU A 382 -3.54 6.90 -39.56
N LEU A 383 -2.83 6.04 -40.29
CA LEU A 383 -3.45 5.06 -41.19
C LEU A 383 -4.33 4.07 -40.43
N TRP A 384 -3.90 3.61 -39.27
CA TRP A 384 -4.68 2.72 -38.40
C TRP A 384 -5.97 3.40 -37.94
N ARG A 385 -5.91 4.64 -37.45
CA ARG A 385 -7.11 5.41 -37.07
C ARG A 385 -8.04 5.66 -38.25
N ARG A 386 -7.50 6.04 -39.42
CA ARG A 386 -8.26 6.19 -40.66
C ARG A 386 -8.91 4.90 -41.14
N SER A 387 -8.30 3.74 -40.88
CA SER A 387 -8.91 2.44 -41.16
C SER A 387 -10.03 2.05 -40.20
N GLY A 388 -10.24 2.84 -39.13
CA GLY A 388 -11.18 2.51 -38.07
C GLY A 388 -10.72 1.33 -37.20
N GLY A 389 -9.41 1.09 -37.13
CA GLY A 389 -8.84 -0.02 -36.36
C GLY A 389 -8.80 -1.36 -37.09
N THR A 390 -9.20 -1.41 -38.36
CA THR A 390 -9.30 -2.67 -39.14
C THR A 390 -7.94 -3.23 -39.57
N LEU A 391 -6.90 -2.40 -39.68
CA LEU A 391 -5.55 -2.85 -40.02
C LEU A 391 -4.80 -3.36 -38.78
N ALA A 392 -5.03 -4.62 -38.42
CA ALA A 392 -4.45 -5.25 -37.22
C ALA A 392 -2.91 -5.21 -37.17
N ASP A 393 -2.24 -5.37 -38.32
CA ASP A 393 -0.77 -5.44 -38.42
C ASP A 393 -0.05 -4.11 -38.14
N ILE A 394 -0.78 -3.00 -38.16
CA ILE A 394 -0.27 -1.66 -37.81
C ILE A 394 -0.95 -1.07 -36.57
N SER A 395 -1.69 -1.89 -35.82
CA SER A 395 -2.23 -1.50 -34.52
C SER A 395 -1.09 -1.13 -33.55
N PRO A 396 -1.35 -0.28 -32.53
CA PRO A 396 -0.33 0.08 -31.54
C PRO A 396 0.39 -1.15 -30.94
N ASP A 397 -0.36 -2.19 -30.61
CA ASP A 397 0.19 -3.44 -30.08
C ASP A 397 1.02 -4.21 -31.12
N ALA A 398 0.62 -4.22 -32.39
CA ALA A 398 1.39 -4.85 -33.46
C ALA A 398 2.70 -4.10 -33.73
N ILE A 399 2.68 -2.77 -33.76
CA ILE A 399 3.91 -1.96 -33.90
C ILE A 399 4.85 -2.20 -32.72
N ARG A 400 4.31 -2.27 -31.49
CA ARG A 400 5.10 -2.63 -30.30
C ARG A 400 5.74 -4.01 -30.45
N ARG A 401 4.99 -5.03 -30.90
CA ARG A 401 5.54 -6.38 -31.16
C ARG A 401 6.63 -6.36 -32.24
N LEU A 402 6.46 -5.62 -33.32
CA LEU A 402 7.45 -5.51 -34.40
C LEU A 402 8.77 -4.86 -33.92
N ILE A 403 8.69 -3.80 -33.12
CA ILE A 403 9.88 -3.18 -32.52
C ILE A 403 10.50 -4.14 -31.50
N ARG A 404 9.68 -4.81 -30.68
CA ARG A 404 10.14 -5.76 -29.68
C ARG A 404 10.85 -6.96 -30.28
N ALA A 405 10.38 -7.47 -31.42
CA ALA A 405 11.00 -8.54 -32.18
C ALA A 405 12.38 -8.12 -32.73
N GLN A 406 12.52 -6.87 -33.18
CA GLN A 406 13.83 -6.35 -33.60
C GLN A 406 14.84 -6.22 -32.46
N LEU A 407 14.37 -6.13 -31.21
CA LEU A 407 15.21 -6.12 -30.00
C LEU A 407 15.55 -7.54 -29.51
N GLU A 408 14.99 -8.59 -30.09
CA GLU A 408 15.33 -9.96 -29.71
C GLU A 408 16.80 -10.27 -30.02
N GLY A 409 17.48 -10.89 -29.05
CA GLY A 409 18.90 -11.22 -29.17
C GLY A 409 19.85 -10.06 -28.85
N MET A 410 19.36 -8.82 -28.68
CA MET A 410 20.22 -7.72 -28.21
C MET A 410 20.69 -8.00 -26.79
N ALA A 411 22.01 -8.02 -26.64
CA ALA A 411 22.67 -8.39 -25.40
C ALA A 411 23.21 -7.18 -24.65
N SER A 412 23.25 -5.96 -25.19
CA SER A 412 23.81 -4.79 -24.48
C SER A 412 23.16 -3.46 -24.87
N TRP A 413 23.34 -2.45 -24.00
CA TRP A 413 22.95 -1.05 -24.31
C TRP A 413 23.68 -0.50 -25.54
N ASP A 414 24.92 -0.92 -25.71
CA ASP A 414 25.79 -0.53 -26.81
C ASP A 414 25.32 -1.08 -28.16
N GLU A 415 24.88 -2.35 -28.18
CA GLU A 415 24.21 -2.94 -29.34
C GLU A 415 22.91 -2.23 -29.66
N PHE A 416 22.10 -1.91 -28.63
CA PHE A 416 20.88 -1.13 -28.80
C PHE A 416 21.16 0.22 -29.46
N GLN A 417 22.16 0.99 -29.01
CA GLN A 417 22.51 2.30 -29.59
C GLN A 417 23.03 2.23 -31.03
N ARG A 418 23.61 1.09 -31.42
CA ARG A 418 24.11 0.86 -32.79
C ARG A 418 23.05 0.23 -33.70
N ALA A 419 21.98 -0.31 -33.12
CA ALA A 419 20.92 -0.98 -33.86
C ALA A 419 20.20 -0.04 -34.82
N ARG A 420 19.71 -0.63 -35.91
CA ARG A 420 18.91 0.10 -36.91
C ARG A 420 17.51 -0.44 -36.91
N PHE A 421 16.57 0.37 -36.43
CA PHE A 421 15.16 0.00 -36.38
C PHE A 421 14.50 0.30 -37.71
N GLN A 422 13.90 -0.72 -38.31
CA GLN A 422 13.19 -0.63 -39.58
C GLN A 422 11.71 -0.83 -39.35
N LEU A 423 10.94 0.18 -39.72
CA LEU A 423 9.51 0.08 -39.95
C LEU A 423 9.30 0.62 -41.36
N ASP A 424 8.91 -0.26 -42.28
CA ASP A 424 8.57 0.13 -43.63
C ASP A 424 7.05 0.13 -43.81
N PRO A 425 6.41 1.31 -43.94
CA PRO A 425 4.99 1.37 -44.23
C PRO A 425 4.60 0.58 -45.47
N ALA A 426 5.43 0.57 -46.53
CA ALA A 426 5.14 -0.10 -47.80
C ALA A 426 5.05 -1.62 -47.65
N ALA A 427 5.83 -2.19 -46.72
CA ALA A 427 5.76 -3.61 -46.40
C ALA A 427 4.53 -3.97 -45.53
N LEU A 428 4.01 -3.02 -44.75
CA LEU A 428 2.92 -3.26 -43.79
C LEU A 428 1.52 -2.93 -44.33
N VAL A 429 1.43 -2.03 -45.30
CA VAL A 429 0.16 -1.61 -45.92
C VAL A 429 0.38 -1.49 -47.42
N ASP A 430 -0.41 -2.23 -48.20
CA ASP A 430 -0.36 -2.17 -49.65
C ASP A 430 -0.72 -0.76 -50.18
N GLN A 431 -0.22 -0.44 -51.37
CA GLN A 431 -0.36 0.89 -51.94
C GLN A 431 -1.83 1.30 -52.16
N ALA A 432 -2.69 0.38 -52.62
CA ALA A 432 -4.09 0.69 -52.90
C ALA A 432 -4.86 0.99 -51.61
N THR A 433 -4.61 0.24 -50.53
CA THR A 433 -5.17 0.54 -49.21
C THR A 433 -4.69 1.87 -48.67
N ARG A 434 -3.40 2.19 -48.81
CA ARG A 434 -2.86 3.48 -48.35
C ARG A 434 -3.51 4.65 -49.08
N GLU A 435 -3.55 4.61 -50.41
CA GLU A 435 -4.16 5.66 -51.23
C GLU A 435 -5.64 5.86 -50.87
N ARG A 436 -6.38 4.77 -50.65
CA ARG A 436 -7.78 4.82 -50.20
C ARG A 436 -7.94 5.51 -48.84
N LEU A 437 -7.07 5.22 -47.87
CA LEU A 437 -7.14 5.81 -46.52
C LEU A 437 -6.65 7.27 -46.51
N GLU A 438 -5.65 7.59 -47.31
CA GLU A 438 -5.15 8.97 -47.48
C GLU A 438 -6.16 9.86 -48.20
N ALA A 439 -6.97 9.30 -49.11
CA ALA A 439 -8.07 10.00 -49.78
C ALA A 439 -9.21 10.40 -48.84
N LEU A 440 -9.27 9.84 -47.63
CA LEU A 440 -10.26 10.24 -46.62
C LEU A 440 -10.06 11.73 -46.22
N PRO A 441 -11.16 12.49 -46.09
CA PRO A 441 -11.09 13.94 -45.89
C PRO A 441 -10.47 14.32 -44.55
N SER A 442 -9.41 15.13 -44.57
CA SER A 442 -8.84 15.76 -43.36
C SER A 442 -9.62 16.98 -42.88
N MET A 443 -10.56 17.49 -43.69
CA MET A 443 -11.44 18.59 -43.36
C MET A 443 -12.84 18.36 -43.93
N VAL A 444 -13.85 18.88 -43.26
CA VAL A 444 -15.24 18.87 -43.73
C VAL A 444 -15.78 20.29 -43.81
N ARG A 445 -16.71 20.56 -44.73
CA ARG A 445 -17.40 21.84 -44.78
C ARG A 445 -18.65 21.81 -43.93
N ILE A 446 -18.70 22.64 -42.90
CA ILE A 446 -19.88 22.84 -42.05
C ILE A 446 -20.36 24.26 -42.31
N ARG A 447 -21.53 24.38 -42.95
CA ARG A 447 -22.15 25.68 -43.27
C ARG A 447 -21.23 26.65 -44.03
N GLY A 448 -20.39 26.11 -44.92
CA GLY A 448 -19.45 26.88 -45.73
C GLY A 448 -18.06 27.06 -45.10
N ASP A 449 -17.91 26.82 -43.80
CA ASP A 449 -16.62 26.87 -43.12
C ASP A 449 -15.91 25.52 -43.15
N ALA A 450 -14.59 25.51 -43.39
CA ALA A 450 -13.78 24.31 -43.25
C ALA A 450 -13.50 24.01 -41.77
N ALA A 451 -13.82 22.80 -41.33
CA ALA A 451 -13.55 22.28 -39.99
C ALA A 451 -12.60 21.07 -40.08
N PRO A 452 -11.48 21.04 -39.33
CA PRO A 452 -10.58 19.89 -39.30
C PRO A 452 -11.27 18.62 -38.76
N LEU A 453 -10.86 17.48 -39.30
CA LEU A 453 -11.35 16.17 -38.89
C LEU A 453 -10.17 15.30 -38.46
N ASP A 454 -10.25 14.76 -37.25
CA ASP A 454 -9.34 13.73 -36.76
C ASP A 454 -10.04 12.38 -36.82
N TYR A 455 -9.31 11.33 -37.16
CA TYR A 455 -9.83 9.97 -37.06
C TYR A 455 -9.38 9.35 -35.73
N GLU A 456 -10.26 8.58 -35.10
CA GLU A 456 -10.02 7.91 -33.82
C GLU A 456 -10.61 6.50 -33.86
N VAL A 457 -10.15 5.63 -32.95
CA VAL A 457 -10.78 4.34 -32.69
C VAL A 457 -11.30 4.37 -31.26
N HIS A 458 -12.61 4.25 -31.08
CA HIS A 458 -13.26 4.30 -29.77
C HIS A 458 -14.07 3.03 -29.56
N ASN A 459 -13.77 2.26 -28.50
CA ASN A 459 -14.40 0.96 -28.21
C ASN A 459 -14.39 -0.02 -29.40
N GLY A 460 -13.32 -0.02 -30.21
CA GLY A 460 -13.19 -0.88 -31.39
C GLY A 460 -13.94 -0.38 -32.64
N GLU A 461 -14.60 0.78 -32.58
CA GLU A 461 -15.26 1.41 -33.71
C GLU A 461 -14.43 2.58 -34.25
N GLY A 462 -14.30 2.68 -35.57
CA GLY A 462 -13.70 3.83 -36.23
C GLY A 462 -14.61 5.05 -36.18
N VAL A 463 -14.07 6.19 -35.75
CA VAL A 463 -14.83 7.41 -35.50
C VAL A 463 -14.13 8.60 -36.13
N ALA A 464 -14.91 9.55 -36.64
CA ALA A 464 -14.41 10.84 -37.11
C ALA A 464 -14.76 11.95 -36.12
N ARG A 465 -13.77 12.67 -35.60
CA ARG A 465 -13.96 13.79 -34.68
C ARG A 465 -13.73 15.11 -35.39
N VAL A 466 -14.78 15.92 -35.46
CA VAL A 466 -14.69 17.25 -36.07
C VAL A 466 -14.34 18.28 -35.00
N ARG A 467 -13.29 19.07 -35.27
CA ARG A 467 -12.88 20.19 -34.44
C ARG A 467 -13.64 21.45 -34.82
N LEU A 468 -14.44 21.95 -33.89
CA LEU A 468 -15.30 23.10 -34.07
C LEU A 468 -14.87 24.28 -33.20
N ARG A 469 -15.11 25.49 -33.69
CA ARG A 469 -15.11 26.69 -32.85
C ARG A 469 -16.43 26.79 -32.10
N GLU A 470 -16.43 27.42 -30.93
CA GLU A 470 -17.63 27.53 -30.09
C GLU A 470 -18.84 28.14 -30.84
N GLY A 471 -18.60 29.16 -31.66
CA GLY A 471 -19.66 29.78 -32.48
C GLY A 471 -20.26 28.85 -33.54
N GLN A 472 -19.47 27.91 -34.07
CA GLN A 472 -19.94 26.90 -35.02
C GLN A 472 -20.75 25.83 -34.29
N ALA A 473 -20.25 25.34 -33.15
CA ALA A 473 -20.91 24.31 -32.36
C ALA A 473 -22.30 24.72 -31.84
N LYS A 474 -22.48 25.98 -31.40
CA LYS A 474 -23.77 26.52 -30.93
C LYS A 474 -24.86 26.54 -32.01
N ARG A 475 -24.48 26.58 -33.29
CA ARG A 475 -25.39 26.73 -34.43
C ARG A 475 -25.49 25.46 -35.29
N LEU A 476 -24.82 24.40 -34.87
CA LEU A 476 -24.74 23.13 -35.58
C LEU A 476 -26.07 22.38 -35.49
N ARG A 477 -26.59 21.92 -36.63
CA ARG A 477 -27.75 21.03 -36.73
C ARG A 477 -27.34 19.71 -37.37
N THR A 478 -28.15 18.68 -37.19
CA THR A 478 -27.90 17.36 -37.78
C THR A 478 -27.79 17.42 -39.30
N ASP A 479 -28.62 18.23 -39.96
CA ASP A 479 -28.63 18.40 -41.42
C ASP A 479 -27.39 19.14 -41.97
N ASP A 480 -26.62 19.79 -41.10
CA ASP A 480 -25.37 20.48 -41.47
C ASP A 480 -24.17 19.51 -41.54
N LEU A 481 -24.36 18.23 -41.15
CA LEU A 481 -23.29 17.23 -41.11
C LEU A 481 -23.15 16.53 -42.46
N PRO A 482 -21.93 16.44 -43.02
CA PRO A 482 -21.71 15.68 -44.24
C PRO A 482 -21.86 14.17 -43.97
N PRO A 483 -22.32 13.39 -44.96
CA PRO A 483 -22.29 11.94 -44.86
C PRO A 483 -20.84 11.46 -44.87
N LEU A 484 -20.48 10.67 -43.86
CA LEU A 484 -19.20 9.96 -43.78
C LEU A 484 -19.46 8.46 -43.65
N ASP A 485 -18.44 7.66 -43.94
CA ASP A 485 -18.43 6.20 -43.80
C ASP A 485 -18.44 5.71 -42.35
N ARG A 486 -18.52 6.63 -41.37
CA ARG A 486 -18.39 6.36 -39.93
C ARG A 486 -19.06 7.43 -39.06
N PRO A 487 -19.31 7.15 -37.77
CA PRO A 487 -19.91 8.12 -36.86
C PRO A 487 -19.08 9.38 -36.66
N LEU A 488 -19.77 10.53 -36.58
CA LEU A 488 -19.19 11.83 -36.28
C LEU A 488 -19.30 12.16 -34.79
N ARG A 489 -18.19 12.63 -34.21
CA ARG A 489 -18.09 13.16 -32.84
C ARG A 489 -17.54 14.58 -32.88
N PHE A 490 -17.63 15.28 -31.74
CA PHE A 490 -17.35 16.71 -31.70
C PHE A 490 -16.30 17.05 -30.66
N ALA A 491 -15.34 17.91 -31.05
CA ALA A 491 -14.43 18.59 -30.14
C ALA A 491 -14.56 20.10 -30.33
N VAL A 492 -14.90 20.85 -29.28
CA VAL A 492 -15.01 22.31 -29.35
C VAL A 492 -13.81 22.96 -28.67
N GLN A 493 -13.01 23.69 -29.45
CA GLN A 493 -11.90 24.48 -28.91
C GLN A 493 -12.43 25.74 -28.20
N ARG A 494 -11.99 25.95 -26.96
CA ARG A 494 -12.40 27.07 -26.09
C ARG A 494 -11.20 27.91 -25.64
N GLY A 495 -10.51 28.56 -26.58
CA GLY A 495 -9.40 29.46 -26.24
C GLY A 495 -8.31 28.76 -25.40
N ARG A 496 -8.14 29.20 -24.14
CA ARG A 496 -7.16 28.63 -23.18
C ARG A 496 -7.68 27.42 -22.37
N HIS A 497 -8.93 27.03 -22.52
CA HIS A 497 -9.51 25.89 -21.79
C HIS A 497 -9.38 24.58 -22.57
N ALA A 498 -9.44 23.46 -21.84
CA ALA A 498 -9.52 22.13 -22.42
C ALA A 498 -10.72 22.03 -23.39
N PRO A 499 -10.57 21.32 -24.52
CA PRO A 499 -11.63 21.18 -25.50
C PRO A 499 -12.83 20.41 -24.91
N LEU A 500 -14.05 20.85 -25.23
CA LEU A 500 -15.27 20.10 -24.88
C LEU A 500 -15.44 18.93 -25.84
N LEU A 501 -15.63 17.73 -25.30
CA LEU A 501 -15.81 16.50 -26.07
C LEU A 501 -17.26 16.04 -25.96
N ALA A 502 -17.89 15.78 -27.10
CA ALA A 502 -19.27 15.32 -27.12
C ALA A 502 -19.51 14.30 -28.23
N ASP A 503 -20.38 13.36 -27.90
CA ASP A 503 -20.68 12.20 -28.72
C ASP A 503 -21.86 12.40 -29.67
N THR A 504 -22.71 13.37 -29.37
CA THR A 504 -23.89 13.75 -30.14
C THR A 504 -24.10 15.27 -30.06
N ILE A 505 -24.82 15.85 -31.03
CA ILE A 505 -25.15 17.30 -31.02
C ILE A 505 -25.95 17.69 -29.76
N PRO A 506 -26.99 16.94 -29.32
CA PRO A 506 -27.70 17.28 -28.09
C PRO A 506 -26.79 17.28 -26.86
N ALA A 507 -25.89 16.30 -26.72
CA ALA A 507 -24.91 16.26 -25.65
C ALA A 507 -23.95 17.47 -25.72
N LEU A 508 -23.50 17.83 -26.92
CA LEU A 508 -22.65 18.98 -27.14
C LEU A 508 -23.33 20.29 -26.72
N HIS A 509 -24.59 20.50 -27.12
CA HIS A 509 -25.36 21.68 -26.75
C HIS A 509 -25.66 21.73 -25.24
N ALA A 510 -25.92 20.59 -24.61
CA ALA A 510 -26.09 20.51 -23.16
C ALA A 510 -24.81 20.92 -22.42
N GLN A 511 -23.64 20.45 -22.86
CA GLN A 511 -22.35 20.84 -22.29
C GLN A 511 -22.04 22.33 -22.52
N LEU A 512 -22.33 22.86 -23.72
CA LEU A 512 -22.15 24.28 -24.03
C LEU A 512 -23.07 25.20 -23.21
N LYS A 513 -24.26 24.72 -22.80
CA LYS A 513 -25.19 25.44 -21.91
C LYS A 513 -24.77 25.37 -20.43
N ARG A 514 -24.08 24.30 -20.01
CA ARG A 514 -23.58 24.11 -18.64
C ARG A 514 -22.23 24.79 -18.38
N ALA A 515 -21.47 25.10 -19.43
CA ALA A 515 -20.22 25.82 -19.31
C ALA A 515 -20.50 27.27 -18.83
N PRO A 516 -19.84 27.77 -17.76
CA PRO A 516 -20.15 29.09 -17.22
C PRO A 516 -19.89 30.19 -18.26
N GLU A 517 -20.89 31.06 -18.43
CA GLU A 517 -20.75 32.34 -19.12
C GLU A 517 -19.72 33.19 -18.38
N ARG A 518 -18.67 33.62 -19.10
CA ARG A 518 -17.79 34.76 -18.80
C ARG A 518 -17.71 35.16 -17.31
N GLU A 519 -16.68 34.71 -16.59
CA GLU A 519 -16.19 35.48 -15.45
C GLU A 519 -15.77 36.86 -15.96
N TRP A 520 -16.58 37.85 -15.63
CA TRP A 520 -16.33 39.24 -15.85
C TRP A 520 -15.14 39.62 -14.95
N SER A 521 -13.98 39.87 -15.56
CA SER A 521 -12.87 40.57 -14.92
C SER A 521 -13.33 41.98 -14.56
N GLY A 522 -13.89 42.13 -13.37
CA GLY A 522 -14.02 43.41 -12.70
C GLY A 522 -12.66 43.82 -12.14
N GLU A 523 -11.79 44.35 -12.98
CA GLU A 523 -10.81 45.34 -12.50
C GLU A 523 -11.16 46.68 -13.13
N SER A 524 -11.63 47.53 -12.23
CA SER A 524 -12.08 48.90 -12.36
C SER A 524 -11.17 49.75 -13.24
N GLY A 525 -11.81 50.64 -13.99
CA GLY A 525 -11.10 51.69 -14.70
C GLY A 525 -10.36 52.62 -13.74
N ASP A 526 -9.21 53.06 -14.19
CA ASP A 526 -8.70 54.38 -13.84
C ASP A 526 -7.86 54.93 -15.01
N GLY A 527 -7.94 56.23 -15.25
CA GLY A 527 -7.00 56.93 -16.14
C GLY A 527 -7.53 57.40 -17.49
N ARG A 528 -8.38 58.43 -17.42
CA ARG A 528 -8.52 59.53 -18.38
C ARG A 528 -7.38 59.70 -19.41
N GLY A 529 -7.80 59.83 -20.67
CA GLY A 529 -7.43 60.98 -21.50
C GLY A 529 -6.15 60.87 -22.35
N GLY A 530 -6.27 61.23 -23.63
CA GLY A 530 -5.12 61.70 -24.39
C GLY A 530 -5.07 61.28 -25.84
N ARG A 531 -5.62 62.14 -26.70
CA ARG A 531 -5.34 62.22 -28.14
C ARG A 531 -3.84 62.15 -28.44
N GLY A 532 -3.47 61.61 -29.61
CA GLY A 532 -2.32 62.17 -30.34
C GLY A 532 -1.48 61.19 -31.16
N ARG A 533 -1.71 61.22 -32.48
CA ARG A 533 -0.69 61.29 -33.54
C ARG A 533 0.78 60.94 -33.17
N GLY A 534 1.32 60.00 -33.95
CA GLY A 534 2.44 60.33 -34.84
C GLY A 534 3.85 60.01 -34.37
N GLY A 535 4.51 59.15 -35.15
CA GLY A 535 5.81 59.51 -35.73
C GLY A 535 7.07 59.20 -34.93
N ARG A 536 7.90 58.34 -35.55
CA ARG A 536 9.35 58.47 -35.73
C ARG A 536 10.18 59.03 -34.55
N GLY A 537 11.19 58.23 -34.19
CA GLY A 537 12.55 58.75 -34.22
C GLY A 537 13.45 58.42 -33.03
N ARG A 538 14.51 57.67 -33.37
CA ARG A 538 15.92 57.92 -33.00
C ARG A 538 16.35 57.95 -31.52
N ARG A 539 17.33 57.07 -31.29
CA ARG A 539 18.67 57.33 -30.73
C ARG A 539 18.76 57.97 -29.34
N GLY A 540 19.45 57.24 -28.46
CA GLY A 540 20.78 57.69 -28.06
C GLY A 540 21.06 57.73 -26.56
N HIS A 541 22.18 57.08 -26.20
CA HIS A 541 23.04 57.30 -25.03
C HIS A 541 22.42 57.10 -23.64
N GLY A 542 22.95 56.17 -22.83
CA GLY A 542 24.25 56.29 -22.14
C GLY A 542 23.94 56.80 -20.72
N LYS A 543 24.36 56.21 -19.61
CA LYS A 543 25.73 55.89 -19.18
C LYS A 543 25.63 55.26 -17.78
N ALA A 544 26.56 54.36 -17.50
CA ALA A 544 27.38 54.29 -16.27
C ALA A 544 26.67 54.16 -14.91
N GLY A 545 26.82 53.01 -14.26
CA GLY A 545 27.77 52.84 -13.13
C GLY A 545 26.94 52.33 -11.95
N SER A 546 27.40 51.53 -11.00
CA SER A 546 28.72 51.13 -10.54
C SER A 546 28.48 49.91 -9.63
N ARG A 547 29.32 48.87 -9.73
CA ARG A 547 29.68 48.01 -8.58
C ARG A 547 30.46 48.87 -7.56
N PRO A 548 30.54 48.58 -6.25
CA PRO A 548 30.98 47.29 -5.64
C PRO A 548 30.13 46.97 -4.40
N GLY A 549 30.33 45.96 -3.55
CA GLY A 549 31.34 44.94 -3.30
C GLY A 549 30.81 44.15 -2.07
N HIS A 550 30.89 42.82 -2.11
CA HIS A 550 31.70 41.98 -1.22
C HIS A 550 31.31 41.86 0.27
N ARG A 551 31.11 40.59 0.65
CA ARG A 551 31.37 39.91 1.95
C ARG A 551 30.39 40.18 3.10
N ARG A 552 29.63 39.15 3.49
CA ARG A 552 30.13 38.03 4.32
C ARG A 552 29.47 36.73 3.89
#